data_AF-A0A959VJX5-F1
#
_entry.id   AF-A0A959VJX5-F1
#
_cell.length_a   1.000
_cell.length_b   1.000
_cell.length_c   1.000
_cell.angle_alpha   90.00
_cell.angle_beta   90.00
_cell.angle_gamma   90.00
#
_symmetry.space_group_name_H-M   'P 1'
#
loop_
_entity.id
_entity.type
_entity.pdbx_description
1 polymer ?
#
loop_
_entity_poly.entity_id
_entity_poly.type
_entity_poly.pdbx_seq_one_letter_code
_entity_poly.pdbx_strand_id
1 'polypeptide(L)'
;MRLHTNLHYQASFDVRPKDGSPEAWKTLVKTVRAWMRERSGMGDELGQSWFYTYGNCKHPNVLGQFVETNREIGNGTPDQPQFWAARMQIQDSSVRDRYWCSDIGIIAQGEGEFTIGITVTHFIRHGYVGAEPVPPSFSAPKIVEQFLSDYWMPHSGDLPLTNGPLPFEVKDVPHILDLLASTERRCPIVWVARERTHLDPLVVPQGLSKKIAGAAAIIVSQDGEAESALIEALPFRFRALDGMVRIYQPGVRFDDDRDSGRHRYYSKNQIDELGASQVAVEIIRALTRRMDLGRHDAVFTLEDVQDRHRRNRLRQLRESLAPGTDTELIELFEADNKRLEEKIDELQKENEQLEFDLELAREGKQHADNQEAIATEARVEAEKQLGQAKKALEAIDHFRKLPVTVQECVELIAELHPQRIVFTKRAMRTAKNAEFNDVRSDIGDVWSLLWSLATDLHDLSFNQSLERRQLEQEFRAKSGCDISFTESDTTRSNPKLMAQRQFNYKGRELSMEPHAKLDRSDRNRFLRVHFAVDKESGLIVVNHCGDHLENAATRKRS
;
A
#
# COMPACT_ATOMS: atom_id res chain seq x y z
N MET A 1 13.59 7.84 -38.65
CA MET A 1 13.57 6.48 -38.06
C MET A 1 14.13 6.59 -36.65
N ARG A 2 13.27 6.52 -35.63
CA ARG A 2 13.64 6.81 -34.23
C ARG A 2 14.44 5.62 -33.66
N LEU A 3 15.61 5.91 -33.09
CA LEU A 3 16.31 4.96 -32.23
C LEU A 3 15.52 4.85 -30.92
N HIS A 4 15.33 3.64 -30.39
CA HIS A 4 14.78 3.46 -29.04
C HIS A 4 15.81 3.93 -28.01
N THR A 5 15.78 5.22 -27.71
CA THR A 5 16.66 5.86 -26.72
C THR A 5 16.09 5.73 -25.32
N ASN A 6 16.91 5.27 -24.38
CA ASN A 6 16.57 5.16 -22.97
C ASN A 6 17.19 6.32 -22.19
N LEU A 7 16.37 7.06 -21.45
CA LEU A 7 16.85 8.10 -20.54
C LEU A 7 17.56 7.48 -19.35
N HIS A 8 18.82 7.86 -19.14
CA HIS A 8 19.64 7.37 -18.03
C HIS A 8 19.60 8.32 -16.84
N TYR A 9 19.83 9.60 -17.12
CA TYR A 9 19.98 10.66 -16.14
C TYR A 9 19.62 12.02 -16.76
N GLN A 10 19.05 12.90 -15.94
CA GLN A 10 18.74 14.27 -16.29
C GLN A 10 18.84 15.16 -15.06
N ALA A 11 19.35 16.38 -15.24
CA ALA A 11 19.41 17.40 -14.19
C ALA A 11 19.38 18.81 -14.79
N SER A 12 18.85 19.77 -14.04
CA SER A 12 19.00 21.19 -14.34
C SER A 12 19.10 22.01 -13.07
N PHE A 13 20.09 22.90 -13.04
CA PHE A 13 20.41 23.75 -11.89
C PHE A 13 21.17 24.98 -12.36
N ASP A 14 21.28 25.98 -11.49
CA ASP A 14 22.04 27.20 -11.74
C ASP A 14 23.40 27.13 -11.08
N VAL A 15 24.35 27.86 -11.63
CA VAL A 15 25.66 28.10 -11.06
C VAL A 15 26.07 29.55 -11.24
N ARG A 16 26.72 30.07 -10.20
CA ARG A 16 27.46 31.34 -10.25
C ARG A 16 28.89 31.15 -9.75
N PRO A 17 29.88 31.87 -10.29
CA PRO A 17 31.28 31.75 -9.86
C PRO A 17 31.46 32.37 -8.47
N LYS A 18 32.19 31.70 -7.57
CA LYS A 18 32.46 32.26 -6.22
C LYS A 18 33.29 33.54 -6.24
N ASP A 19 34.15 33.69 -7.24
CA ASP A 19 35.08 34.81 -7.42
C ASP A 19 34.48 35.97 -8.23
N GLY A 20 33.26 35.83 -8.76
CA GLY A 20 32.66 36.81 -9.65
C GLY A 20 33.43 37.03 -10.96
N SER A 21 34.26 36.06 -11.38
CA SER A 21 35.17 36.23 -12.52
C SER A 21 34.42 36.53 -13.82
N PRO A 22 34.85 37.55 -14.60
CA PRO A 22 34.28 37.84 -15.92
C PRO A 22 34.56 36.73 -16.95
N GLU A 23 35.50 35.82 -16.67
CA GLU A 23 35.83 34.67 -17.52
C GLU A 23 35.02 33.41 -17.18
N ALA A 24 34.01 33.52 -16.30
CA ALA A 24 33.23 32.37 -15.82
C ALA A 24 32.61 31.53 -16.96
N TRP A 25 32.08 32.19 -18.00
CA TRP A 25 31.57 31.51 -19.19
C TRP A 25 32.62 30.60 -19.84
N LYS A 26 33.81 31.14 -20.10
CA LYS A 26 34.91 30.42 -20.73
C LYS A 26 35.37 29.26 -19.85
N THR A 27 35.38 29.44 -18.53
CA THR A 27 35.68 28.38 -17.57
C THR A 27 34.63 27.26 -17.63
N LEU A 28 33.33 27.57 -17.70
CA LEU A 28 32.26 26.57 -17.87
C LEU A 28 32.45 25.73 -19.13
N VAL A 29 32.58 26.39 -20.29
CA VAL A 29 32.73 25.69 -21.57
C VAL A 29 34.04 24.87 -21.60
N LYS A 30 35.12 25.37 -20.98
CA LYS A 30 36.37 24.60 -20.81
C LYS A 30 36.19 23.35 -19.96
N THR A 31 35.39 23.41 -18.89
CA THR A 31 35.06 22.25 -18.05
C THR A 31 34.32 21.19 -18.87
N VAL A 32 33.30 21.59 -19.65
CA VAL A 32 32.59 20.68 -20.57
C VAL A 32 33.55 20.06 -21.58
N ARG A 33 34.38 20.88 -22.21
CA ARG A 33 35.37 20.43 -23.19
C ARG A 33 36.37 19.43 -22.61
N ALA A 34 36.90 19.71 -21.42
CA ALA A 34 37.87 18.83 -20.77
C ALA A 34 37.26 17.46 -20.46
N TRP A 35 36.02 17.45 -19.96
CA TRP A 35 35.28 16.22 -19.69
C TRP A 35 34.96 15.44 -20.98
N MET A 36 34.46 16.11 -22.03
CA MET A 36 34.19 15.45 -23.32
C MET A 36 35.45 14.89 -23.97
N ARG A 37 36.58 15.60 -23.87
CA ARG A 37 37.89 15.11 -24.33
C ARG A 37 38.33 13.85 -23.61
N GLU A 38 38.22 13.83 -22.27
CA GLU A 38 38.55 12.65 -21.46
C GLU A 38 37.69 11.44 -21.85
N ARG A 39 36.38 11.65 -22.06
CA ARG A 39 35.42 10.57 -22.30
C ARG A 39 35.39 10.07 -23.74
N SER A 40 35.54 10.95 -24.71
CA SER A 40 35.54 10.59 -26.13
C SER A 40 36.89 10.10 -26.65
N GLY A 41 37.99 10.38 -25.95
CA GLY A 41 39.34 10.11 -26.45
C GLY A 41 39.74 10.94 -27.69
N MET A 42 38.90 11.88 -28.13
CA MET A 42 39.21 12.83 -29.21
C MET A 42 40.14 13.90 -28.65
N GLY A 43 41.46 13.69 -28.76
CA GLY A 43 42.51 14.47 -28.09
C GLY A 43 42.48 15.98 -28.36
N ASP A 44 43.43 16.49 -29.15
CA ASP A 44 43.58 17.93 -29.38
C ASP A 44 42.55 18.51 -30.37
N GLU A 45 41.81 17.65 -31.09
CA GLU A 45 40.77 18.04 -32.05
C GLU A 45 39.65 18.85 -31.38
N LEU A 46 39.26 18.48 -30.15
CA LEU A 46 38.30 19.25 -29.36
C LEU A 46 38.89 20.56 -28.80
N GLY A 47 40.21 20.72 -28.82
CA GLY A 47 40.91 21.89 -28.29
C GLY A 47 40.76 23.16 -29.12
N GLN A 48 40.22 23.04 -30.34
CA GLN A 48 40.10 24.12 -31.32
C GLN A 48 38.97 25.11 -31.00
N SER A 49 38.97 26.26 -31.70
CA SER A 49 38.02 27.35 -31.47
C SER A 49 36.57 26.98 -31.79
N TRP A 50 36.33 26.04 -32.71
CA TRP A 50 34.98 25.60 -33.11
C TRP A 50 34.16 25.10 -31.92
N PHE A 51 34.81 24.51 -30.90
CA PHE A 51 34.12 23.95 -29.73
C PHE A 51 33.32 25.03 -28.97
N TYR A 52 33.82 26.27 -28.95
CA TYR A 52 33.16 27.41 -28.28
C TYR A 52 32.09 28.07 -29.16
N THR A 53 32.05 27.73 -30.45
CA THR A 53 31.14 28.34 -31.42
C THR A 53 30.17 27.30 -31.94
N TYR A 54 30.44 26.76 -33.12
CA TYR A 54 29.70 25.70 -33.77
C TYR A 54 30.72 24.80 -34.46
N GLY A 55 30.55 23.50 -34.30
CA GLY A 55 31.34 22.53 -35.04
C GLY A 55 31.04 21.10 -34.64
N ASN A 56 31.60 20.17 -35.41
CA ASN A 56 31.43 18.74 -35.24
C ASN A 56 32.77 18.05 -35.43
N CYS A 57 33.09 17.13 -34.53
CA CYS A 57 34.26 16.28 -34.58
C CYS A 57 33.82 14.81 -34.47
N LYS A 58 34.10 14.02 -35.51
CA LYS A 58 33.84 12.57 -35.51
C LYS A 58 35.11 11.81 -35.13
N HIS A 59 34.96 10.76 -34.34
CA HIS A 59 36.11 9.94 -33.97
C HIS A 59 36.64 9.19 -35.19
N PRO A 60 37.96 9.21 -35.46
CA PRO A 60 38.51 8.65 -36.69
C PRO A 60 38.33 7.12 -36.79
N ASN A 61 38.33 6.43 -35.64
CA ASN A 61 38.38 4.97 -35.59
C ASN A 61 37.12 4.30 -35.00
N VAL A 62 36.14 5.08 -34.52
CA VAL A 62 34.96 4.54 -33.83
C VAL A 62 33.72 5.09 -34.51
N LEU A 63 33.08 4.25 -35.32
CA LEU A 63 31.90 4.64 -36.09
C LEU A 63 30.77 5.08 -35.17
N GLY A 64 30.19 6.24 -35.48
CA GLY A 64 29.08 6.82 -34.72
C GLY A 64 29.50 7.57 -33.46
N GLN A 65 30.78 7.61 -33.11
CA GLN A 65 31.26 8.44 -32.00
C GLN A 65 31.59 9.84 -32.49
N PHE A 66 31.02 10.86 -31.86
CA PHE A 66 31.20 12.26 -32.26
C PHE A 66 30.98 13.22 -31.09
N VAL A 67 31.48 14.44 -31.25
CA VAL A 67 31.18 15.60 -30.42
C VAL A 67 30.73 16.73 -31.32
N GLU A 68 29.64 17.38 -30.96
CA GLU A 68 29.07 18.50 -31.71
C GLU A 68 28.69 19.62 -30.75
N THR A 69 28.89 20.86 -31.16
CA THR A 69 28.52 22.04 -30.40
C THR A 69 27.71 23.00 -31.24
N ASN A 70 26.82 23.74 -30.59
CA ASN A 70 26.05 24.80 -31.21
C ASN A 70 25.80 25.94 -30.22
N ARG A 71 25.51 27.13 -30.75
CA ARG A 71 25.23 28.31 -29.93
C ARG A 71 24.22 29.23 -30.58
N GLU A 72 23.59 30.04 -29.75
CA GLU A 72 22.76 31.17 -30.17
C GLU A 72 23.10 32.40 -29.35
N ILE A 73 23.47 33.50 -30.02
CA ILE A 73 23.93 34.72 -29.35
C ILE A 73 22.81 35.33 -28.52
N GLY A 74 21.59 35.43 -29.08
CA GLY A 74 20.45 36.04 -28.40
C GLY A 74 20.78 37.42 -27.85
N ASN A 75 20.48 37.65 -26.57
CA ASN A 75 20.81 38.89 -25.86
C ASN A 75 22.27 38.93 -25.33
N GLY A 76 23.08 37.91 -25.59
CA GLY A 76 24.47 37.81 -25.18
C GLY A 76 25.45 38.45 -26.16
N THR A 77 26.71 38.02 -26.08
CA THR A 77 27.80 38.48 -26.96
C THR A 77 28.40 37.31 -27.75
N PRO A 78 29.24 37.55 -28.77
CA PRO A 78 29.95 36.47 -29.45
C PRO A 78 30.86 35.64 -28.55
N ASP A 79 31.39 36.21 -27.46
CA ASP A 79 32.26 35.49 -26.51
C ASP A 79 31.45 34.79 -25.40
N GLN A 80 30.27 35.31 -25.09
CA GLN A 80 29.30 34.74 -24.15
C GLN A 80 27.89 34.77 -24.76
N PRO A 81 27.56 33.80 -25.64
CA PRO A 81 26.23 33.70 -26.21
C PRO A 81 25.20 33.42 -25.11
N GLN A 82 23.95 33.82 -25.34
CA GLN A 82 22.87 33.54 -24.40
C GLN A 82 22.62 32.04 -24.24
N PHE A 83 22.75 31.27 -25.33
CA PHE A 83 22.52 29.83 -25.32
C PHE A 83 23.69 29.11 -25.97
N TRP A 84 24.11 28.00 -25.36
CA TRP A 84 25.13 27.10 -25.91
C TRP A 84 24.77 25.66 -25.56
N ALA A 85 25.05 24.73 -26.46
CA ALA A 85 24.89 23.31 -26.18
C ALA A 85 26.00 22.48 -26.81
N ALA A 86 26.29 21.35 -26.20
CA ALA A 86 27.19 20.33 -26.70
C ALA A 86 26.58 18.94 -26.56
N ARG A 87 26.70 18.15 -27.62
CA ARG A 87 26.35 16.74 -27.66
C ARG A 87 27.61 15.90 -27.83
N MET A 88 27.73 14.87 -27.01
CA MET A 88 28.76 13.85 -27.16
C MET A 88 28.09 12.48 -27.26
N GLN A 89 28.31 11.77 -28.36
CA GLN A 89 27.94 10.38 -28.52
C GLN A 89 29.18 9.51 -28.48
N ILE A 90 29.25 8.52 -27.59
CA ILE A 90 30.37 7.59 -27.46
C ILE A 90 29.88 6.15 -27.40
N GLN A 91 30.72 5.22 -27.87
CA GLN A 91 30.46 3.78 -27.73
C GLN A 91 30.67 3.35 -26.27
N ASP A 92 29.80 2.50 -25.74
CA ASP A 92 29.95 1.92 -24.41
C ASP A 92 31.19 1.02 -24.34
N SER A 93 31.98 1.15 -23.27
CA SER A 93 33.24 0.42 -23.09
C SER A 93 33.07 -1.09 -22.89
N SER A 94 31.90 -1.51 -22.38
CA SER A 94 31.57 -2.88 -21.98
C SER A 94 30.66 -3.56 -23.00
N VAL A 95 29.77 -2.82 -23.64
CA VAL A 95 28.80 -3.31 -24.62
C VAL A 95 28.99 -2.57 -25.94
N ARG A 96 29.75 -3.15 -26.88
CA ARG A 96 30.12 -2.48 -28.14
C ARG A 96 28.93 -1.96 -28.96
N ASP A 97 27.78 -2.63 -28.93
CA ASP A 97 26.61 -2.19 -29.67
C ASP A 97 25.76 -1.15 -28.92
N ARG A 98 26.11 -0.79 -27.68
CA ARG A 98 25.47 0.28 -26.92
C ARG A 98 26.22 1.59 -27.14
N TYR A 99 25.46 2.66 -27.34
CA TYR A 99 25.97 4.02 -27.43
C TYR A 99 25.36 4.89 -26.34
N TRP A 100 26.18 5.77 -25.79
CA TRP A 100 25.78 6.80 -24.83
C TRP A 100 25.73 8.14 -25.54
N CYS A 101 24.67 8.90 -25.33
CA CYS A 101 24.56 10.28 -25.79
C CYS A 101 24.42 11.20 -24.57
N SER A 102 25.34 12.16 -24.44
CA SER A 102 25.32 13.17 -23.38
C SER A 102 25.14 14.54 -24.01
N ASP A 103 24.06 15.20 -23.62
CA ASP A 103 23.67 16.54 -24.03
C ASP A 103 23.85 17.47 -22.84
N ILE A 104 24.56 18.57 -23.06
CA ILE A 104 24.79 19.61 -22.05
C ILE A 104 24.42 20.95 -22.69
N GLY A 105 23.43 21.64 -22.14
CA GLY A 105 23.10 23.01 -22.49
C GLY A 105 23.44 23.97 -21.36
N ILE A 106 23.78 25.20 -21.75
CA ILE A 106 24.12 26.30 -20.86
C ILE A 106 23.34 27.54 -21.32
N ILE A 107 22.67 28.19 -20.39
CA ILE A 107 22.02 29.49 -20.59
C ILE A 107 22.76 30.53 -19.75
N ALA A 108 23.17 31.64 -20.37
CA ALA A 108 23.59 32.83 -19.63
C ALA A 108 22.37 33.69 -19.29
N GLN A 109 22.06 33.80 -17.98
CA GLN A 109 20.89 34.57 -17.49
C GLN A 109 21.20 36.07 -17.34
N GLY A 110 22.48 36.44 -17.32
CA GLY A 110 22.97 37.78 -16.99
C GLY A 110 23.69 37.78 -15.64
N GLU A 111 24.43 38.85 -15.33
CA GLU A 111 25.09 39.07 -14.02
C GLU A 111 26.02 37.94 -13.52
N GLY A 112 26.49 37.07 -14.41
CA GLY A 112 27.36 35.94 -14.07
C GLY A 112 26.62 34.69 -13.58
N GLU A 113 25.29 34.64 -13.76
CA GLU A 113 24.42 33.50 -13.44
C GLU A 113 24.22 32.62 -14.68
N PHE A 114 24.35 31.30 -14.51
CA PHE A 114 24.26 30.33 -15.61
C PHE A 114 23.36 29.15 -15.26
N THR A 115 22.38 28.87 -16.11
CA THR A 115 21.58 27.65 -15.98
C THR A 115 22.21 26.53 -16.79
N ILE A 116 22.47 25.39 -16.15
CA ILE A 116 23.01 24.19 -16.77
C ILE A 116 21.89 23.16 -16.92
N GLY A 117 21.71 22.62 -18.12
CA GLY A 117 20.86 21.47 -18.40
C GLY A 117 21.70 20.29 -18.87
N ILE A 118 21.50 19.11 -18.27
CA ILE A 118 22.25 17.89 -18.64
C ILE A 118 21.27 16.75 -18.85
N THR A 119 21.41 16.07 -19.98
CA THR A 119 20.66 14.85 -20.30
C THR A 119 21.62 13.77 -20.77
N VAL A 120 21.50 12.56 -20.22
CA VAL A 120 22.27 11.39 -20.63
C VAL A 120 21.29 10.31 -21.05
N THR A 121 21.40 9.84 -22.28
CA THR A 121 20.63 8.72 -22.83
C THR A 121 21.57 7.61 -23.29
N HIS A 122 21.02 6.41 -23.47
CA HIS A 122 21.71 5.32 -24.14
C HIS A 122 20.77 4.58 -25.08
N PHE A 123 21.32 3.98 -26.12
CA PHE A 123 20.58 3.14 -27.06
C PHE A 123 21.45 1.99 -27.55
N ILE A 124 20.80 0.94 -28.04
CA ILE A 124 21.47 -0.16 -28.75
C ILE A 124 21.41 0.14 -30.26
N ARG A 125 22.50 -0.13 -30.96
CA ARG A 125 22.63 0.06 -32.40
C ARG A 125 21.52 -0.69 -33.14
N HIS A 126 20.96 -0.05 -34.17
CA HIS A 126 19.97 -0.68 -35.02
C HIS A 126 20.53 -1.93 -35.72
N GLY A 127 19.71 -2.98 -35.80
CA GLY A 127 20.10 -4.26 -36.39
C GLY A 127 20.99 -5.13 -35.49
N TYR A 128 21.11 -4.80 -34.20
CA TYR A 128 21.76 -5.68 -33.23
C TYR A 128 21.05 -7.03 -33.16
N VAL A 129 21.81 -8.12 -33.32
CA VAL A 129 21.33 -9.50 -33.20
C VAL A 129 22.14 -10.18 -32.10
N GLY A 130 21.52 -10.35 -30.93
CA GLY A 130 22.16 -10.92 -29.75
C GLY A 130 21.25 -10.91 -28.53
N ALA A 131 21.75 -11.38 -27.39
CA ALA A 131 21.04 -11.31 -26.13
C ALA A 131 20.92 -9.85 -25.65
N GLU A 132 19.77 -9.48 -25.08
CA GLU A 132 19.55 -8.12 -24.60
C GLU A 132 20.60 -7.74 -23.54
N PRO A 133 21.41 -6.69 -23.75
CA PRO A 133 22.47 -6.35 -22.82
C PRO A 133 21.92 -5.84 -21.49
N VAL A 134 22.55 -6.24 -20.37
CA VAL A 134 22.15 -5.82 -19.02
C VAL A 134 22.03 -4.28 -18.94
N PRO A 135 20.90 -3.73 -18.45
CA PRO A 135 20.74 -2.29 -18.30
C PRO A 135 21.87 -1.67 -17.47
N PRO A 136 22.35 -0.47 -17.84
CA PRO A 136 23.42 0.16 -17.10
C PRO A 136 22.97 0.56 -15.68
N SER A 137 23.90 0.52 -14.73
CA SER A 137 23.64 0.93 -13.35
C SER A 137 23.45 2.44 -13.24
N PHE A 138 22.56 2.87 -12.34
CA PHE A 138 22.27 4.30 -12.14
C PHE A 138 23.50 5.08 -11.68
N SER A 139 23.75 6.19 -12.36
CA SER A 139 24.84 7.12 -12.06
C SER A 139 24.55 8.51 -12.62
N ALA A 140 25.00 9.54 -11.90
CA ALA A 140 25.14 10.87 -12.47
C ALA A 140 26.45 10.93 -13.28
N PRO A 141 26.50 11.69 -14.40
CA PRO A 141 27.73 11.88 -15.14
C PRO A 141 28.72 12.71 -14.32
N LYS A 142 30.01 12.32 -14.32
CA LYS A 142 31.07 12.97 -13.52
C LYS A 142 31.18 14.49 -13.71
N ILE A 143 30.75 15.03 -14.85
CA ILE A 143 30.76 16.49 -15.07
C ILE A 143 29.84 17.23 -14.09
N VAL A 144 28.76 16.61 -13.63
CA VAL A 144 27.89 17.18 -12.60
C VAL A 144 28.68 17.43 -11.32
N GLU A 145 29.50 16.46 -10.89
CA GLU A 145 30.37 16.63 -9.72
C GLU A 145 31.35 17.80 -9.90
N GLN A 146 31.82 18.07 -11.13
CA GLN A 146 32.70 19.20 -11.42
C GLN A 146 31.96 20.54 -11.32
N PHE A 147 30.70 20.61 -11.76
CA PHE A 147 29.86 21.80 -11.57
C PHE A 147 29.43 22.01 -10.12
N LEU A 148 29.34 20.93 -9.35
CA LEU A 148 29.04 21.00 -7.91
C LEU A 148 30.29 21.19 -7.04
N SER A 149 31.46 21.44 -7.65
CA SER A 149 32.74 21.62 -6.95
C SER A 149 32.90 23.05 -6.41
N ASP A 150 33.92 23.24 -5.57
CA ASP A 150 34.14 24.48 -4.81
C ASP A 150 34.38 25.74 -5.65
N TYR A 151 34.60 25.67 -6.95
CA TYR A 151 34.71 26.88 -7.77
C TYR A 151 33.35 27.56 -7.99
N TRP A 152 32.28 26.77 -8.03
CA TRP A 152 30.93 27.22 -8.31
C TRP A 152 30.11 27.33 -7.02
N MET A 153 29.09 28.17 -7.05
CA MET A 153 27.96 28.14 -6.12
C MET A 153 26.77 27.55 -6.88
N PRO A 154 26.59 26.22 -6.87
CA PRO A 154 25.45 25.59 -7.51
C PRO A 154 24.18 25.72 -6.66
N HIS A 155 23.05 26.01 -7.29
CA HIS A 155 21.76 26.13 -6.60
C HIS A 155 20.56 25.84 -7.52
N SER A 156 19.38 25.74 -6.92
CA SER A 156 18.10 25.68 -7.62
C SER A 156 17.17 26.68 -6.95
N GLY A 157 17.03 27.88 -7.54
CA GLY A 157 16.45 29.02 -6.82
C GLY A 157 17.26 29.27 -5.55
N ASP A 158 16.59 29.32 -4.40
CA ASP A 158 17.22 29.55 -3.09
C ASP A 158 17.93 28.31 -2.49
N LEU A 159 17.71 27.13 -3.07
CA LEU A 159 18.25 25.88 -2.53
C LEU A 159 19.71 25.66 -2.97
N PRO A 160 20.70 25.66 -2.07
CA PRO A 160 22.06 25.27 -2.42
C PRO A 160 22.12 23.78 -2.80
N LEU A 161 22.90 23.46 -3.83
CA LEU A 161 23.19 22.08 -4.21
C LEU A 161 24.62 21.74 -3.82
N THR A 162 24.87 20.48 -3.46
CA THR A 162 26.23 20.01 -3.16
C THR A 162 26.42 18.59 -3.66
N ASN A 163 27.66 18.10 -3.63
CA ASN A 163 27.97 16.71 -4.00
C ASN A 163 27.64 15.69 -2.87
N GLY A 164 26.89 16.11 -1.84
CA GLY A 164 26.59 15.32 -0.65
C GLY A 164 25.24 15.68 -0.02
N PRO A 165 24.85 14.96 1.04
CA PRO A 165 23.71 15.38 1.85
C PRO A 165 24.02 16.69 2.59
N LEU A 166 23.01 17.53 2.74
CA LEU A 166 23.05 18.77 3.50
C LEU A 166 22.65 18.47 4.95
N PRO A 167 23.60 18.51 5.90
CA PRO A 167 23.26 18.39 7.32
C PRO A 167 22.52 19.66 7.78
N PHE A 168 21.64 19.50 8.77
CA PHE A 168 20.99 20.63 9.43
C PHE A 168 20.90 20.47 10.94
N GLU A 169 20.95 21.60 11.63
CA GLU A 169 20.76 21.74 13.08
C GLU A 169 19.39 22.36 13.41
N VAL A 170 19.03 22.41 14.69
CA VAL A 170 17.78 23.04 15.17
C VAL A 170 17.62 24.48 14.65
N LYS A 171 18.71 25.26 14.62
CA LYS A 171 18.69 26.67 14.17
C LYS A 171 18.34 26.83 12.69
N ASP A 172 18.53 25.78 11.88
CA ASP A 172 18.32 25.81 10.43
C ASP A 172 16.87 25.45 10.04
N VAL A 173 16.07 24.95 11.00
CA VAL A 173 14.68 24.50 10.76
C VAL A 173 13.80 25.58 10.11
N PRO A 174 13.81 26.86 10.56
CA PRO A 174 13.03 27.91 9.90
C PRO A 174 13.43 28.08 8.42
N HIS A 175 14.74 28.07 8.14
CA HIS A 175 15.24 28.19 6.78
C HIS A 175 14.86 26.98 5.91
N ILE A 176 14.85 25.76 6.47
CA ILE A 176 14.38 24.57 5.75
C ILE A 176 12.90 24.70 5.37
N LEU A 177 12.05 25.23 6.27
CA LEU A 177 10.65 25.45 5.95
C LEU A 177 10.50 26.44 4.79
N ASP A 178 11.28 27.52 4.79
CA ASP A 178 11.32 28.48 3.68
C ASP A 178 11.76 27.82 2.37
N LEU A 179 12.81 26.98 2.40
CA LEU A 179 13.28 26.23 1.22
C LEU A 179 12.26 25.21 0.69
N LEU A 180 11.53 24.56 1.60
CA LEU A 180 10.45 23.64 1.23
C LEU A 180 9.31 24.40 0.54
N ALA A 181 8.92 25.55 1.10
CA ALA A 181 7.85 26.41 0.58
C ALA A 181 8.24 27.23 -0.66
N SER A 182 9.53 27.46 -0.89
CA SER A 182 10.03 28.29 -2.00
C SER A 182 9.50 27.79 -3.35
N THR A 183 8.98 28.74 -4.13
CA THR A 183 8.48 28.54 -5.49
C THR A 183 9.55 28.75 -6.55
N GLU A 184 10.70 29.34 -6.16
CA GLU A 184 11.87 29.56 -7.01
C GLU A 184 12.70 28.29 -7.21
N ARG A 185 12.61 27.36 -6.25
CA ARG A 185 13.28 26.05 -6.33
C ARG A 185 12.68 25.24 -7.48
N ARG A 186 13.54 24.62 -8.30
CA ARG A 186 13.11 23.80 -9.46
C ARG A 186 13.32 22.30 -9.25
N CYS A 187 14.23 21.91 -8.37
CA CYS A 187 14.50 20.51 -8.05
C CYS A 187 13.89 20.06 -6.70
N PRO A 188 13.58 18.77 -6.49
CA PRO A 188 13.04 18.28 -5.21
C PRO A 188 14.05 18.31 -4.04
N ILE A 189 13.52 18.31 -2.81
CA ILE A 189 14.30 18.06 -1.58
C ILE A 189 13.90 16.68 -1.05
N VAL A 190 14.87 15.82 -0.80
CA VAL A 190 14.67 14.51 -0.18
C VAL A 190 15.11 14.59 1.26
N TRP A 191 14.19 14.40 2.20
CA TRP A 191 14.53 14.22 3.59
C TRP A 191 14.60 12.73 3.92
N VAL A 192 15.76 12.32 4.43
CA VAL A 192 15.97 10.97 4.93
C VAL A 192 15.99 11.04 6.46
N ALA A 193 14.91 10.59 7.10
CA ALA A 193 14.80 10.56 8.56
C ALA A 193 15.56 9.35 9.13
N ARG A 194 16.00 9.48 10.39
CA ARG A 194 16.69 8.40 11.11
C ARG A 194 15.70 7.40 11.68
N GLU A 195 16.13 6.15 11.74
CA GLU A 195 15.40 5.06 12.37
C GLU A 195 15.55 5.15 13.90
N ARG A 196 14.47 4.90 14.64
CA ARG A 196 14.42 5.16 16.09
C ARG A 196 15.33 4.28 16.94
N THR A 197 15.64 3.06 16.52
CA THR A 197 16.44 2.11 17.28
C THR A 197 17.94 2.32 17.09
N HIS A 198 18.40 2.40 15.85
CA HIS A 198 19.82 2.52 15.52
C HIS A 198 20.26 3.96 15.33
N LEU A 199 19.32 4.91 15.26
CA LEU A 199 19.56 6.34 15.00
C LEU A 199 20.26 6.59 13.66
N ASP A 200 20.24 5.61 12.76
CA ASP A 200 20.77 5.68 11.41
C ASP A 200 19.62 5.69 10.38
N PRO A 201 19.78 6.37 9.24
CA PRO A 201 18.88 6.23 8.12
C PRO A 201 18.78 4.80 7.58
N LEU A 202 17.57 4.34 7.25
CA LEU A 202 17.38 3.06 6.55
C LEU A 202 17.91 3.09 5.11
N VAL A 203 17.80 4.24 4.45
CA VAL A 203 18.34 4.47 3.10
C VAL A 203 19.58 5.35 3.22
N VAL A 204 20.75 4.83 2.82
CA VAL A 204 22.05 5.51 2.98
C VAL A 204 22.12 6.80 2.13
N PRO A 205 22.17 7.99 2.77
CA PRO A 205 22.11 9.27 2.05
C PRO A 205 23.28 9.50 1.10
N GLN A 206 24.50 9.13 1.48
CA GLN A 206 25.72 9.40 0.71
C GLN A 206 25.78 8.59 -0.60
N GLY A 207 25.24 7.38 -0.61
CA GLY A 207 25.14 6.57 -1.83
C GLY A 207 24.07 7.09 -2.79
N LEU A 208 23.01 7.68 -2.24
CA LEU A 208 21.91 8.27 -2.99
C LEU A 208 22.29 9.63 -3.58
N SER A 209 22.95 10.50 -2.80
CA SER A 209 23.33 11.86 -3.21
C SER A 209 24.16 11.87 -4.48
N LYS A 210 25.15 10.97 -4.60
CA LYS A 210 25.99 10.84 -5.80
C LYS A 210 25.22 10.46 -7.06
N LYS A 211 24.13 9.69 -6.93
CA LYS A 211 23.34 9.20 -8.06
C LYS A 211 22.29 10.21 -8.53
N ILE A 212 21.89 11.14 -7.66
CA ILE A 212 20.91 12.20 -7.94
C ILE A 212 21.53 13.60 -7.93
N ALA A 213 22.86 13.70 -7.88
CA ALA A 213 23.59 14.97 -7.85
C ALA A 213 23.04 15.92 -8.90
N GLY A 214 22.81 17.19 -8.57
CA GLY A 214 22.24 18.19 -9.49
C GLY A 214 20.74 18.04 -9.80
N ALA A 215 20.13 16.87 -9.57
CA ALA A 215 18.70 16.62 -9.83
C ALA A 215 17.80 16.80 -8.60
N ALA A 216 18.36 16.70 -7.40
CA ALA A 216 17.69 16.97 -6.13
C ALA A 216 18.71 17.21 -5.01
N ALA A 217 18.29 17.87 -3.93
CA ALA A 217 19.06 17.94 -2.69
C ALA A 217 18.60 16.86 -1.71
N ILE A 218 19.52 16.36 -0.88
CA ILE A 218 19.19 15.49 0.25
C ILE A 218 19.47 16.26 1.53
N ILE A 219 18.51 16.34 2.44
CA ILE A 219 18.70 16.89 3.79
C ILE A 219 18.74 15.75 4.81
N VAL A 220 19.62 15.90 5.80
CA VAL A 220 19.79 14.96 6.92
C VAL A 220 19.92 15.74 8.22
N SER A 221 19.23 15.31 9.26
CA SER A 221 19.38 15.92 10.59
C SER A 221 20.74 15.56 11.18
N GLN A 222 21.42 16.53 11.79
CA GLN A 222 22.69 16.29 12.47
C GLN A 222 22.51 15.47 13.75
N ASP A 223 21.46 15.73 14.52
CA ASP A 223 21.17 15.07 15.79
C ASP A 223 19.65 14.95 16.07
N GLY A 224 19.31 14.23 17.14
CA GLY A 224 17.93 13.95 17.60
C GLY A 224 17.06 15.18 17.75
N GLU A 225 17.67 16.28 18.21
CA GLU A 225 16.99 17.53 18.50
C GLU A 225 16.60 18.25 17.21
N ALA A 226 17.52 18.32 16.23
CA ALA A 226 17.25 18.91 14.92
C ALA A 226 16.09 18.20 14.20
N GLU A 227 16.08 16.87 14.23
CA GLU A 227 15.00 16.07 13.63
C GLU A 227 13.66 16.33 14.32
N SER A 228 13.65 16.33 15.65
CA SER A 228 12.43 16.59 16.44
C SER A 228 11.90 18.01 16.18
N ALA A 229 12.78 19.01 16.11
CA ALA A 229 12.42 20.38 15.81
C ALA A 229 11.78 20.52 14.41
N LEU A 230 12.32 19.85 13.38
CA LEU A 230 11.71 19.86 12.05
C LEU A 230 10.35 19.14 12.04
N ILE A 231 10.24 18.00 12.75
CA ILE A 231 8.97 17.26 12.89
C ILE A 231 7.90 18.14 13.54
N GLU A 232 8.24 18.85 14.62
CA GLU A 232 7.33 19.72 15.35
C GLU A 232 6.87 20.90 14.51
N ALA A 233 7.77 21.50 13.73
CA ALA A 233 7.48 22.67 12.92
C ALA A 233 6.66 22.33 11.65
N LEU A 234 6.70 21.09 11.16
CA LEU A 234 5.91 20.66 10.01
C LEU A 234 4.46 20.29 10.39
N PRO A 235 3.46 20.57 9.53
CA PRO A 235 2.11 20.03 9.69
C PRO A 235 2.13 18.50 9.57
N PHE A 236 1.19 17.83 10.27
CA PHE A 236 1.20 16.37 10.44
C PHE A 236 1.40 15.59 9.14
N ARG A 237 0.68 15.96 8.07
CA ARG A 237 0.71 15.27 6.78
C ARG A 237 2.01 15.42 6.01
N PHE A 238 2.88 16.36 6.37
CA PHE A 238 4.17 16.60 5.73
C PHE A 238 5.34 15.96 6.46
N ARG A 239 5.13 15.44 7.68
CA ARG A 239 6.22 14.86 8.49
C ARG A 239 6.79 13.58 7.85
N ALA A 240 8.05 13.28 8.19
CA ALA A 240 8.70 11.98 8.00
C ALA A 240 9.19 11.52 9.38
N LEU A 241 8.89 10.28 9.75
CA LEU A 241 9.16 9.72 11.08
C LEU A 241 9.83 8.35 10.94
N ASP A 242 10.68 7.99 11.91
CA ASP A 242 11.18 6.62 12.10
C ASP A 242 11.69 5.95 10.81
N GLY A 243 12.79 6.45 10.27
CA GLY A 243 13.44 5.88 9.08
C GLY A 243 12.74 6.18 7.76
N MET A 244 11.65 6.96 7.77
CA MET A 244 10.96 7.40 6.56
C MET A 244 11.86 8.20 5.63
N VAL A 245 11.64 8.04 4.33
CA VAL A 245 12.18 8.93 3.30
C VAL A 245 11.05 9.71 2.67
N ARG A 246 11.15 11.03 2.64
CA ARG A 246 10.13 11.90 2.04
C ARG A 246 10.71 12.81 0.97
N ILE A 247 10.01 12.92 -0.15
CA ILE A 247 10.39 13.69 -1.32
C ILE A 247 9.46 14.89 -1.44
N TYR A 248 10.01 16.07 -1.18
CA TYR A 248 9.31 17.35 -1.30
C TYR A 248 9.54 17.95 -2.68
N GLN A 249 8.53 17.79 -3.54
CA GLN A 249 8.42 18.56 -4.78
C GLN A 249 8.46 20.09 -4.52
N PRO A 250 8.90 20.90 -5.51
CA PRO A 250 8.92 22.37 -5.41
C PRO A 250 7.63 23.04 -4.93
N GLY A 251 7.75 24.15 -4.18
CA GLY A 251 6.63 25.01 -3.77
C GLY A 251 5.65 24.35 -2.82
N VAL A 252 6.10 23.79 -1.69
CA VAL A 252 5.23 23.13 -0.69
C VAL A 252 4.24 24.15 -0.10
N ARG A 253 2.95 23.79 -0.03
CA ARG A 253 1.91 24.61 0.60
C ARG A 253 1.48 24.00 1.94
N PHE A 254 2.07 24.48 3.02
CA PHE A 254 1.80 23.97 4.37
C PHE A 254 0.38 24.27 4.88
N ASP A 255 -0.31 25.21 4.26
CA ASP A 255 -1.69 25.61 4.55
C ASP A 255 -2.75 24.75 3.83
N ASP A 256 -2.36 23.92 2.84
CA ASP A 256 -3.26 22.98 2.16
C ASP A 256 -2.84 21.53 2.41
N ASP A 257 -3.55 20.85 3.31
CA ASP A 257 -3.34 19.44 3.64
C ASP A 257 -3.39 18.50 2.41
N ARG A 258 -4.10 18.88 1.34
CA ARG A 258 -4.16 18.06 0.11
C ARG A 258 -2.86 18.12 -0.69
N ASP A 259 -2.08 19.19 -0.53
CA ASP A 259 -0.78 19.34 -1.18
C ASP A 259 0.18 18.22 -0.77
N SER A 260 0.04 17.70 0.46
CA SER A 260 0.80 16.56 0.97
C SER A 260 0.83 15.35 0.03
N GLY A 261 -0.23 15.14 -0.78
CA GLY A 261 -0.37 14.01 -1.70
C GLY A 261 0.66 13.94 -2.83
N ARG A 262 1.20 15.07 -3.30
CA ARG A 262 2.25 15.06 -4.34
C ARG A 262 3.66 14.87 -3.78
N HIS A 263 3.81 14.92 -2.47
CA HIS A 263 5.08 14.76 -1.77
C HIS A 263 5.25 13.31 -1.30
N ARG A 264 5.66 12.45 -2.24
CA ARG A 264 5.81 11.00 -2.03
C ARG A 264 6.72 10.70 -0.84
N TYR A 265 6.36 9.71 -0.04
CA TYR A 265 7.21 9.17 1.01
C TYR A 265 7.24 7.64 0.98
N TYR A 266 8.28 7.06 1.56
CA TYR A 266 8.40 5.65 1.87
C TYR A 266 8.40 5.49 3.39
N SER A 267 7.45 4.72 3.91
CA SER A 267 7.40 4.32 5.32
C SER A 267 8.48 3.28 5.65
N LYS A 268 8.83 3.14 6.93
CA LYS A 268 9.70 2.07 7.42
C LYS A 268 9.26 0.69 6.93
N ASN A 269 7.98 0.34 7.11
CA ASN A 269 7.44 -0.93 6.64
C ASN A 269 7.64 -1.13 5.13
N GLN A 270 7.42 -0.10 4.31
CA GLN A 270 7.67 -0.18 2.87
C GLN A 270 9.16 -0.37 2.55
N ILE A 271 10.06 0.28 3.30
CA ILE A 271 11.50 0.13 3.13
C ILE A 271 11.96 -1.28 3.55
N ASP A 272 11.38 -1.83 4.61
CA ASP A 272 11.66 -3.19 5.10
C ASP A 272 11.12 -4.26 4.12
N GLU A 273 9.93 -4.04 3.56
CA GLU A 273 9.30 -4.95 2.58
C GLU A 273 10.03 -4.94 1.23
N LEU A 274 10.35 -3.76 0.69
CA LEU A 274 11.00 -3.62 -0.62
C LEU A 274 12.52 -3.80 -0.55
N GLY A 275 13.11 -3.49 0.61
CA GLY A 275 14.55 -3.33 0.80
C GLY A 275 15.03 -1.92 0.44
N ALA A 276 15.93 -1.37 1.27
CA ALA A 276 16.49 -0.02 1.10
C ALA A 276 17.13 0.23 -0.28
N SER A 277 17.74 -0.79 -0.89
CA SER A 277 18.34 -0.68 -2.22
C SER A 277 17.31 -0.47 -3.32
N GLN A 278 16.16 -1.15 -3.23
CA GLN A 278 15.08 -1.01 -4.21
C GLN A 278 14.40 0.36 -4.07
N VAL A 279 14.15 0.81 -2.84
CA VAL A 279 13.63 2.16 -2.58
C VAL A 279 14.58 3.23 -3.15
N ALA A 280 15.90 3.09 -2.93
CA ALA A 280 16.87 4.00 -3.52
C ALA A 280 16.79 4.02 -5.06
N VAL A 281 16.63 2.86 -5.72
CA VAL A 281 16.45 2.76 -7.17
C VAL A 281 15.18 3.49 -7.63
N GLU A 282 14.07 3.35 -6.91
CA GLU A 282 12.82 4.03 -7.24
C GLU A 282 12.93 5.55 -7.09
N ILE A 283 13.59 6.02 -6.02
CA ILE A 283 13.89 7.44 -5.82
C ILE A 283 14.75 7.97 -6.98
N ILE A 284 15.83 7.27 -7.34
CA ILE A 284 16.70 7.71 -8.44
C ILE A 284 15.93 7.79 -9.74
N ARG A 285 15.14 6.77 -10.10
CA ARG A 285 14.32 6.77 -11.32
C ARG A 285 13.34 7.94 -11.34
N ALA A 286 12.67 8.21 -10.23
CA ALA A 286 11.73 9.31 -10.13
C ALA A 286 12.41 10.67 -10.33
N LEU A 287 13.60 10.86 -9.73
CA LEU A 287 14.27 12.14 -9.70
C LEU A 287 15.19 12.40 -10.90
N THR A 288 15.65 11.37 -11.64
CA THR A 288 16.59 11.57 -12.76
C THR A 288 16.05 11.15 -14.12
N ARG A 289 14.92 10.44 -14.18
CA ARG A 289 14.32 9.97 -15.45
C ARG A 289 12.89 10.45 -15.69
N ARG A 290 12.26 11.06 -14.69
CA ARG A 290 10.85 11.50 -14.74
C ARG A 290 10.70 12.93 -14.24
N MET A 291 11.75 13.74 -14.41
CA MET A 291 11.70 15.15 -14.02
C MET A 291 10.75 15.93 -14.93
N ASP A 292 10.07 16.91 -14.35
CA ASP A 292 9.25 17.87 -15.08
C ASP A 292 10.16 18.95 -15.70
N LEU A 293 10.49 18.77 -16.98
CA LEU A 293 11.33 19.69 -17.74
C LEU A 293 10.66 21.04 -18.02
N GLY A 294 9.32 21.10 -17.97
CA GLY A 294 8.55 22.32 -18.22
C GLY A 294 8.86 23.44 -17.22
N ARG A 295 9.43 23.10 -16.05
CA ARG A 295 9.77 24.06 -14.99
C ARG A 295 11.15 24.71 -15.13
N HIS A 296 12.00 24.24 -16.05
CA HIS A 296 13.41 24.59 -16.01
C HIS A 296 13.81 25.69 -17.01
N ASP A 297 12.96 26.03 -18.00
CA ASP A 297 13.25 26.92 -19.15
C ASP A 297 14.66 26.72 -19.78
N ALA A 298 15.25 25.55 -19.51
CA ALA A 298 16.64 25.25 -19.76
C ALA A 298 16.80 24.74 -21.19
N VAL A 299 17.95 25.04 -21.78
CA VAL A 299 18.43 24.40 -22.99
C VAL A 299 19.09 23.12 -22.55
N PHE A 300 18.66 21.98 -23.08
CA PHE A 300 19.28 20.69 -22.81
C PHE A 300 20.05 20.20 -24.02
N THR A 301 19.53 20.44 -25.22
CA THR A 301 19.97 19.80 -26.46
C THR A 301 20.44 20.81 -27.51
N LEU A 302 21.14 20.31 -28.55
CA LEU A 302 21.49 21.11 -29.72
C LEU A 302 20.23 21.62 -30.45
N GLU A 303 19.18 20.80 -30.49
CA GLU A 303 17.89 21.14 -31.09
C GLU A 303 17.24 22.30 -30.34
N ASP A 304 17.31 22.36 -29.01
CA ASP A 304 16.80 23.51 -28.24
C ASP A 304 17.50 24.82 -28.63
N VAL A 305 18.82 24.80 -28.85
CA VAL A 305 19.57 25.97 -29.33
C VAL A 305 19.15 26.35 -30.74
N GLN A 306 18.96 25.37 -31.64
CA GLN A 306 18.48 25.63 -33.00
C GLN A 306 17.07 26.24 -32.99
N ASP A 307 16.17 25.76 -32.13
CA ASP A 307 14.84 26.31 -31.93
C ASP A 307 14.91 27.76 -31.44
N ARG A 308 15.81 28.09 -30.51
CA ARG A 308 16.04 29.47 -30.04
C ARG A 308 16.61 30.36 -31.15
N HIS A 309 17.60 29.87 -31.91
CA HIS A 309 18.18 30.58 -33.06
C HIS A 309 17.10 30.96 -34.08
N ARG A 310 16.23 30.01 -34.45
CA ARG A 310 15.13 30.25 -35.38
C ARG A 310 14.14 31.28 -34.85
N ARG A 311 13.72 31.19 -33.58
CA ARG A 311 12.80 32.17 -32.96
C ARG A 311 13.39 33.58 -32.94
N ASN A 312 14.67 33.71 -32.61
CA ASN A 312 15.36 35.01 -32.61
C ASN A 312 15.50 35.58 -34.02
N ARG A 313 15.83 34.74 -35.01
CA ARG A 313 15.89 35.15 -36.42
C ARG A 313 14.54 35.63 -36.93
N LEU A 314 13.45 34.90 -36.64
CA LEU A 314 12.08 35.32 -36.96
C LEU A 314 11.73 36.68 -36.35
N ARG A 315 12.09 36.89 -35.08
CA ARG A 315 11.87 38.16 -34.39
C ARG A 315 12.62 39.30 -35.07
N GLN A 316 13.91 39.12 -35.38
CA GLN A 316 14.73 40.12 -36.07
C GLN A 316 14.16 40.46 -37.44
N LEU A 317 13.78 39.45 -38.24
CA LEU A 317 13.21 39.65 -39.57
C LEU A 317 11.86 40.41 -39.51
N ARG A 318 11.02 40.15 -38.49
CA ARG A 318 9.79 40.90 -38.25
C ARG A 318 10.04 42.36 -37.86
N GLU A 319 11.08 42.61 -37.06
CA GLU A 319 11.49 43.97 -36.67
C GLU A 319 12.12 44.72 -37.86
N SER A 320 12.77 44.02 -38.80
CA SER A 320 13.35 44.56 -40.03
C SER A 320 12.42 44.39 -41.24
N LEU A 321 11.32 45.14 -41.31
CA LEU A 321 10.42 45.17 -42.48
C LEU A 321 11.03 45.94 -43.66
N ALA A 322 12.07 45.39 -44.29
CA ALA A 322 12.72 45.94 -45.50
C ALA A 322 12.35 45.11 -46.75
N PRO A 323 12.28 45.72 -47.96
CA PRO A 323 11.98 44.98 -49.18
C PRO A 323 13.08 43.94 -49.48
N GLY A 324 12.73 42.65 -49.42
CA GLY A 324 13.67 41.52 -49.60
C GLY A 324 13.69 40.52 -48.44
N THR A 325 13.13 40.87 -47.27
CA THR A 325 12.95 39.92 -46.15
C THR A 325 11.82 38.91 -46.38
N ASP A 326 10.90 39.17 -47.32
CA ASP A 326 9.77 38.29 -47.63
C ASP A 326 10.23 36.89 -48.07
N THR A 327 11.30 36.78 -48.88
CA THR A 327 11.78 35.47 -49.37
C THR A 327 12.41 34.63 -48.27
N GLU A 328 13.27 35.22 -47.43
CA GLU A 328 13.89 34.52 -46.30
C GLU A 328 12.84 34.16 -45.23
N LEU A 329 11.83 35.01 -45.05
CA LEU A 329 10.71 34.75 -44.15
C LEU A 329 9.82 33.61 -44.68
N ILE A 330 9.57 33.56 -46.00
CA ILE A 330 8.84 32.46 -46.65
C ILE A 330 9.59 31.14 -46.49
N GLU A 331 10.90 31.09 -46.77
CA GLU A 331 11.71 29.87 -46.61
C GLU A 331 11.70 29.37 -45.15
N LEU A 332 11.77 30.30 -44.18
CA LEU A 332 11.73 29.95 -42.76
C LEU A 332 10.34 29.46 -42.34
N PHE A 333 9.27 30.04 -42.87
CA PHE A 333 7.90 29.55 -42.64
C PHE A 333 7.64 28.19 -43.31
N GLU A 334 8.18 27.95 -44.51
CA GLU A 334 8.08 26.65 -45.17
C GLU A 334 8.82 25.56 -44.37
N ALA A 335 10.00 25.88 -43.84
CA ALA A 335 10.75 24.99 -42.96
C ALA A 335 9.99 24.73 -41.64
N ASP A 336 9.38 25.75 -41.04
CA ASP A 336 8.57 25.62 -39.83
C ASP A 336 7.30 24.80 -40.07
N ASN A 337 6.59 25.03 -41.17
CA ASN A 337 5.40 24.25 -41.55
C ASN A 337 5.76 22.78 -41.73
N LYS A 338 6.82 22.48 -42.49
CA LYS A 338 7.28 21.10 -42.67
C LYS A 338 7.64 20.42 -41.35
N ARG A 339 8.34 21.13 -40.45
CA ARG A 339 8.69 20.59 -39.13
C ARG A 339 7.46 20.39 -38.25
N LEU A 340 6.51 21.32 -38.27
CA LEU A 340 5.25 21.20 -37.53
C LEU A 340 4.42 20.03 -38.05
N GLU A 341 4.39 19.81 -39.37
CA GLU A 341 3.76 18.62 -39.98
C GLU A 341 4.44 17.33 -39.51
N GLU A 342 5.78 17.26 -39.52
CA GLU A 342 6.53 16.12 -38.98
C GLU A 342 6.22 15.91 -37.49
N LYS A 343 6.12 16.99 -36.70
CA LYS A 343 5.79 16.91 -35.27
C LYS A 343 4.35 16.46 -35.02
N ILE A 344 3.41 16.88 -35.85
CA ILE A 344 2.01 16.43 -35.80
C ILE A 344 1.94 14.93 -36.07
N ASP A 345 2.60 14.44 -37.12
CA ASP A 345 2.65 13.01 -37.45
C ASP A 345 3.30 12.19 -36.31
N GLU A 346 4.37 12.73 -35.70
CA GLU A 346 5.00 12.13 -34.53
C GLU A 346 4.07 12.04 -33.31
N LEU A 347 3.38 13.13 -32.98
CA LEU A 347 2.47 13.19 -31.83
C LEU A 347 1.21 12.34 -32.06
N GLN A 348 0.74 12.24 -33.30
CA GLN A 348 -0.37 11.35 -33.66
C GLN A 348 -0.01 9.89 -33.41
N LYS A 349 1.16 9.44 -33.84
CA LYS A 349 1.65 8.07 -33.57
C LYS A 349 1.84 7.81 -32.07
N GLU A 350 2.30 8.81 -31.33
CA GLU A 350 2.45 8.70 -29.87
C GLU A 350 1.08 8.59 -29.17
N ASN A 351 0.09 9.38 -29.60
CA ASN A 351 -1.28 9.26 -29.08
C ASN A 351 -1.89 7.90 -29.38
N GLU A 352 -1.75 7.38 -30.61
CA GLU A 352 -2.23 6.05 -30.98
C GLU A 352 -1.60 4.96 -30.09
N GLN A 353 -0.30 5.05 -29.81
CA GLN A 353 0.38 4.12 -28.92
C GLN A 353 -0.12 4.24 -27.46
N LEU A 354 -0.29 5.46 -26.96
CA LEU A 354 -0.78 5.70 -25.59
C LEU A 354 -2.23 5.23 -25.42
N GLU A 355 -3.07 5.39 -26.44
CA GLU A 355 -4.44 4.87 -26.46
C GLU A 355 -4.44 3.34 -26.38
N PHE A 356 -3.57 2.67 -27.15
CA PHE A 356 -3.39 1.23 -27.09
C PHE A 356 -2.90 0.74 -25.71
N ASP A 357 -1.89 1.39 -25.14
CA ASP A 357 -1.36 1.05 -23.81
C ASP A 357 -2.42 1.24 -22.71
N LEU A 358 -3.24 2.28 -22.83
CA LEU A 358 -4.32 2.58 -21.90
C LEU A 358 -5.44 1.54 -21.97
N GLU A 359 -5.74 1.02 -23.16
CA GLU A 359 -6.69 -0.08 -23.35
C GLU A 359 -6.17 -1.38 -22.71
N LEU A 360 -4.91 -1.75 -22.97
CA LEU A 360 -4.25 -2.88 -22.30
C LEU A 360 -4.27 -2.76 -20.77
N ALA A 361 -4.01 -1.57 -20.23
CA ALA A 361 -4.04 -1.33 -18.79
C ALA A 361 -5.45 -1.47 -18.21
N ARG A 362 -6.49 -1.05 -18.95
CA ARG A 362 -7.89 -1.23 -18.55
C ARG A 362 -8.27 -2.71 -18.50
N GLU A 363 -7.89 -3.48 -19.52
CA GLU A 363 -8.11 -4.93 -19.54
C GLU A 363 -7.40 -5.62 -18.37
N GLY A 364 -6.12 -5.28 -18.12
CA GLY A 364 -5.35 -5.81 -17.00
C GLY A 364 -5.98 -5.51 -15.65
N LYS A 365 -6.51 -4.29 -15.46
CA LYS A 365 -7.24 -3.92 -14.24
C LYS A 365 -8.53 -4.74 -14.07
N GLN A 366 -9.31 -4.90 -15.14
CA GLN A 366 -10.55 -5.67 -15.08
C GLN A 366 -10.29 -7.16 -14.74
N HIS A 367 -9.19 -7.73 -15.24
CA HIS A 367 -8.77 -9.07 -14.86
C HIS A 367 -8.37 -9.17 -13.37
N ALA A 368 -7.66 -8.18 -12.83
CA ALA A 368 -7.31 -8.14 -11.42
C ALA A 368 -8.54 -8.01 -10.52
N ASP A 369 -9.48 -7.12 -10.86
CA ASP A 369 -10.73 -6.93 -10.12
C ASP A 369 -11.56 -8.23 -10.08
N ASN A 370 -11.62 -8.96 -11.21
CA ASN A 370 -12.29 -10.27 -11.28
C ASN A 370 -11.59 -11.33 -10.41
N GLN A 371 -10.26 -11.36 -10.38
CA GLN A 371 -9.50 -12.28 -9.53
C GLN A 371 -9.70 -11.97 -8.04
N GLU A 372 -9.76 -10.70 -7.66
CA GLU A 372 -10.02 -10.27 -6.29
C GLU A 372 -11.43 -10.65 -5.84
N ALA A 373 -12.43 -10.53 -6.71
CA ALA A 373 -13.79 -10.99 -6.44
C ALA A 373 -13.84 -12.50 -6.17
N ILE A 374 -13.20 -13.32 -7.02
CA ILE A 374 -13.10 -14.78 -6.83
C ILE A 374 -12.38 -15.12 -5.52
N ALA A 375 -11.28 -14.43 -5.21
CA ALA A 375 -10.52 -14.65 -3.99
C ALA A 375 -11.32 -14.29 -2.73
N THR A 376 -12.12 -13.22 -2.81
CA THR A 376 -13.02 -12.79 -1.73
C THR A 376 -14.11 -13.84 -1.46
N GLU A 377 -14.75 -14.35 -2.52
CA GLU A 377 -15.75 -15.43 -2.39
C GLU A 377 -15.14 -16.70 -1.75
N ALA A 378 -13.94 -17.10 -2.17
CA ALA A 378 -13.24 -18.25 -1.59
C ALA A 378 -12.91 -18.04 -0.10
N ARG A 379 -12.53 -16.83 0.31
CA ARG A 379 -12.26 -16.49 1.73
C ARG A 379 -13.53 -16.56 2.58
N VAL A 380 -14.65 -16.04 2.07
CA VAL A 380 -15.95 -16.09 2.77
C VAL A 380 -16.38 -17.53 3.00
N GLU A 381 -16.26 -18.40 1.99
CA GLU A 381 -16.60 -19.82 2.14
C GLU A 381 -15.64 -20.53 3.12
N ALA A 382 -14.34 -20.24 3.08
CA ALA A 382 -13.38 -20.80 4.03
C ALA A 382 -13.66 -20.38 5.48
N GLU A 383 -14.05 -19.11 5.73
CA GLU A 383 -14.44 -18.63 7.05
C GLU A 383 -15.71 -19.34 7.56
N LYS A 384 -16.67 -19.59 6.67
CA LYS A 384 -17.89 -20.34 7.01
C LYS A 384 -17.57 -21.79 7.40
N GLN A 385 -16.71 -22.47 6.64
CA GLN A 385 -16.25 -23.83 6.95
C GLN A 385 -15.49 -23.87 8.29
N LEU A 386 -14.63 -22.89 8.55
CA LEU A 386 -13.92 -22.77 9.83
C LEU A 386 -14.89 -22.55 11.00
N GLY A 387 -15.93 -21.74 10.81
CA GLY A 387 -16.98 -21.53 11.80
C GLY A 387 -17.77 -22.81 12.11
N GLN A 388 -18.05 -23.64 11.10
CA GLN A 388 -18.71 -24.94 11.29
C GLN A 388 -17.80 -25.94 12.02
N ALA A 389 -16.51 -25.99 11.66
CA ALA A 389 -15.54 -26.85 12.31
C ALA A 389 -15.34 -26.49 13.80
N LYS A 390 -15.29 -25.19 14.14
CA LYS A 390 -15.22 -24.72 15.53
C LYS A 390 -16.42 -25.15 16.36
N LYS A 391 -17.64 -25.00 15.83
CA LYS A 391 -18.87 -25.46 16.50
C LYS A 391 -18.88 -26.98 16.72
N ALA A 392 -18.38 -27.76 15.76
CA ALA A 392 -18.24 -29.20 15.92
C ALA A 392 -17.21 -29.56 17.01
N LEU A 393 -16.11 -28.81 17.11
CA LEU A 393 -15.08 -29.00 18.13
C LEU A 393 -15.61 -28.69 19.54
N GLU A 394 -16.37 -27.60 19.69
CA GLU A 394 -17.04 -27.23 20.94
C GLU A 394 -18.02 -28.33 21.37
N ALA A 395 -18.80 -28.90 20.45
CA ALA A 395 -19.71 -30.01 20.76
C ALA A 395 -18.97 -31.27 21.28
N ILE A 396 -17.79 -31.57 20.75
CA ILE A 396 -16.99 -32.75 21.15
C ILE A 396 -16.42 -32.59 22.57
N ASP A 397 -16.03 -31.38 22.98
CA ASP A 397 -15.42 -31.17 24.30
C ASP A 397 -16.40 -31.45 25.47
N HIS A 398 -17.70 -31.21 25.25
CA HIS A 398 -18.75 -31.50 26.23
C HIS A 398 -18.96 -33.00 26.50
N PHE A 399 -18.50 -33.90 25.62
CA PHE A 399 -18.64 -35.36 25.80
C PHE A 399 -17.40 -36.02 26.43
N ARG A 400 -16.38 -35.24 26.82
CA ARG A 400 -15.12 -35.77 27.36
C ARG A 400 -15.26 -36.43 28.75
N LYS A 401 -16.32 -36.09 29.50
CA LYS A 401 -16.70 -36.76 30.76
C LYS A 401 -18.22 -36.96 30.77
N LEU A 402 -18.66 -38.22 30.71
CA LEU A 402 -20.07 -38.55 30.85
C LEU A 402 -20.51 -38.42 32.32
N PRO A 403 -21.74 -37.95 32.58
CA PRO A 403 -22.24 -37.77 33.93
C PRO A 403 -22.32 -39.10 34.68
N VAL A 404 -22.02 -39.05 35.98
CA VAL A 404 -22.04 -40.21 36.89
C VAL A 404 -23.08 -40.09 38.00
N THR A 405 -23.86 -39.00 38.02
CA THR A 405 -25.00 -38.79 38.91
C THR A 405 -26.19 -38.17 38.16
N VAL A 406 -27.41 -38.33 38.68
CA VAL A 406 -28.62 -37.66 38.19
C VAL A 406 -28.46 -36.14 38.23
N GLN A 407 -27.75 -35.60 39.23
CA GLN A 407 -27.43 -34.18 39.31
C GLN A 407 -26.58 -33.72 38.12
N GLU A 408 -25.48 -34.43 37.83
CA GLU A 408 -24.62 -34.10 36.68
C GLU A 408 -25.36 -34.25 35.35
N CYS A 409 -26.25 -35.24 35.21
CA CYS A 409 -27.10 -35.35 34.02
C CYS A 409 -27.96 -34.11 33.83
N VAL A 410 -28.59 -33.61 34.90
CA VAL A 410 -29.43 -32.42 34.84
C VAL A 410 -28.62 -31.16 34.51
N GLU A 411 -27.44 -31.00 35.10
CA GLU A 411 -26.56 -29.85 34.86
C GLU A 411 -26.06 -29.82 33.41
N LEU A 412 -25.55 -30.94 32.89
CA LEU A 412 -25.07 -31.03 31.52
C LEU A 412 -26.18 -30.87 30.49
N ILE A 413 -27.37 -31.44 30.73
CA ILE A 413 -28.51 -31.25 29.80
C ILE A 413 -28.98 -29.79 29.79
N ALA A 414 -28.96 -29.10 30.93
CA ALA A 414 -29.28 -27.67 31.00
C ALA A 414 -28.27 -26.82 30.22
N GLU A 415 -26.99 -27.19 30.22
CA GLU A 415 -25.91 -26.50 29.51
C GLU A 415 -25.91 -26.81 27.99
N LEU A 416 -26.22 -28.04 27.61
CA LEU A 416 -26.27 -28.46 26.20
C LEU A 416 -27.54 -28.00 25.48
N HIS A 417 -28.66 -27.88 26.21
CA HIS A 417 -29.97 -27.53 25.64
C HIS A 417 -30.67 -26.35 26.35
N PRO A 418 -30.00 -25.20 26.57
CA PRO A 418 -30.54 -24.08 27.34
C PRO A 418 -31.76 -23.42 26.69
N GLN A 419 -31.94 -23.62 25.38
CA GLN A 419 -33.05 -23.10 24.59
C GLN A 419 -34.24 -24.07 24.49
N ARG A 420 -34.16 -25.28 25.09
CA ARG A 420 -35.20 -26.31 24.97
C ARG A 420 -35.73 -26.79 26.31
N ILE A 421 -34.85 -26.93 27.31
CA ILE A 421 -35.22 -27.47 28.62
C ILE A 421 -34.56 -26.66 29.74
N VAL A 422 -35.28 -26.50 30.84
CA VAL A 422 -34.78 -25.79 32.03
C VAL A 422 -35.22 -26.52 33.29
N PHE A 423 -34.33 -26.58 34.27
CA PHE A 423 -34.58 -27.23 35.55
C PHE A 423 -34.69 -26.20 36.67
N THR A 424 -35.76 -26.27 37.46
CA THR A 424 -35.91 -25.36 38.61
C THR A 424 -34.95 -25.72 39.73
N LYS A 425 -34.76 -24.79 40.69
CA LYS A 425 -33.99 -25.06 41.92
C LYS A 425 -34.51 -26.28 42.69
N ARG A 426 -35.81 -26.58 42.57
CA ARG A 426 -36.43 -27.76 43.18
C ARG A 426 -36.01 -29.03 42.45
N ALA A 427 -36.08 -29.06 41.12
CA ALA A 427 -35.62 -30.19 40.32
C ALA A 427 -34.15 -30.53 40.56
N MET A 428 -33.28 -29.51 40.63
CA MET A 428 -31.87 -29.68 40.98
C MET A 428 -31.68 -30.34 42.35
N ARG A 429 -32.47 -29.92 43.35
CA ARG A 429 -32.40 -30.48 44.71
C ARG A 429 -32.87 -31.93 44.75
N THR A 430 -33.94 -32.27 44.05
CA THR A 430 -34.46 -33.64 44.02
C THR A 430 -33.54 -34.57 43.24
N ALA A 431 -32.87 -34.05 42.19
CA ALA A 431 -31.91 -34.80 41.39
C ALA A 431 -30.70 -35.23 42.21
N LYS A 432 -30.22 -34.33 43.08
CA LYS A 432 -29.14 -34.62 44.02
C LYS A 432 -29.47 -35.74 45.01
N ASN A 433 -30.73 -35.89 45.39
CA ASN A 433 -31.17 -36.82 46.43
C ASN A 433 -31.81 -38.11 45.90
N ALA A 434 -31.82 -38.32 44.58
CA ALA A 434 -32.49 -39.47 43.96
C ALA A 434 -31.78 -40.80 44.28
N GLU A 435 -32.53 -41.87 44.57
CA GLU A 435 -32.01 -43.23 44.80
C GLU A 435 -31.28 -43.82 43.56
N PHE A 436 -31.46 -43.21 42.39
CA PHE A 436 -30.73 -43.55 41.17
C PHE A 436 -29.23 -43.17 41.25
N ASN A 437 -28.84 -42.25 42.13
CA ASN A 437 -27.44 -41.91 42.34
C ASN A 437 -26.63 -43.05 42.99
N ASP A 438 -27.30 -43.99 43.66
CA ASP A 438 -26.63 -45.08 44.40
C ASP A 438 -26.07 -46.18 43.48
N VAL A 439 -26.51 -46.24 42.22
CA VAL A 439 -26.04 -47.24 41.25
C VAL A 439 -25.69 -46.61 39.92
N ARG A 440 -24.38 -46.50 39.68
CA ARG A 440 -23.80 -45.86 38.50
C ARG A 440 -24.29 -46.41 37.16
N SER A 441 -24.63 -47.70 37.08
CA SER A 441 -25.10 -48.32 35.83
C SER A 441 -26.47 -47.82 35.38
N ASP A 442 -27.29 -47.23 36.26
CA ASP A 442 -28.60 -46.70 35.87
C ASP A 442 -28.52 -45.26 35.33
N ILE A 443 -27.41 -44.57 35.53
CA ILE A 443 -27.22 -43.16 35.14
C ILE A 443 -27.27 -42.97 33.63
N GLY A 444 -26.82 -43.96 32.85
CA GLY A 444 -26.91 -43.94 31.39
C GLY A 444 -28.36 -43.88 30.88
N ASP A 445 -29.28 -44.55 31.57
CA ASP A 445 -30.70 -44.53 31.22
C ASP A 445 -31.37 -43.22 31.66
N VAL A 446 -30.94 -42.66 32.81
CA VAL A 446 -31.35 -41.31 33.24
C VAL A 446 -30.91 -40.26 32.23
N TRP A 447 -29.66 -40.34 31.78
CA TRP A 447 -29.12 -39.47 30.72
C TRP A 447 -29.94 -39.57 29.44
N SER A 448 -30.20 -40.80 28.98
CA SER A 448 -30.98 -41.05 27.77
C SER A 448 -32.41 -40.49 27.87
N LEU A 449 -33.06 -40.65 29.03
CA LEU A 449 -34.37 -40.07 29.29
C LEU A 449 -34.33 -38.54 29.21
N LEU A 450 -33.43 -37.89 29.94
CA LEU A 450 -33.34 -36.42 29.98
C LEU A 450 -32.96 -35.83 28.63
N TRP A 451 -32.07 -36.50 27.89
CA TRP A 451 -31.72 -36.15 26.51
C TRP A 451 -32.94 -36.20 25.59
N SER A 452 -33.73 -37.27 25.68
CA SER A 452 -34.95 -37.43 24.89
C SER A 452 -36.01 -36.38 25.26
N LEU A 453 -36.08 -35.97 26.53
CA LEU A 453 -36.95 -34.84 26.91
C LEU A 453 -36.47 -33.53 26.26
N ALA A 454 -35.17 -33.26 26.28
CA ALA A 454 -34.60 -32.04 25.70
C ALA A 454 -34.71 -32.00 24.16
N THR A 455 -34.71 -33.16 23.50
CA THR A 455 -34.71 -33.29 22.04
C THR A 455 -36.08 -33.71 21.50
N ASP A 456 -36.41 -34.99 21.61
CA ASP A 456 -37.62 -35.59 21.03
C ASP A 456 -38.91 -34.99 21.59
N LEU A 457 -39.04 -34.86 22.92
CA LEU A 457 -40.27 -34.31 23.52
C LEU A 457 -40.46 -32.85 23.14
N HIS A 458 -39.38 -32.07 23.13
CA HIS A 458 -39.42 -30.66 22.76
C HIS A 458 -39.89 -30.51 21.30
N ASP A 459 -39.24 -31.22 20.37
CA ASP A 459 -39.61 -31.16 18.95
C ASP A 459 -41.05 -31.64 18.71
N LEU A 460 -41.49 -32.72 19.38
CA LEU A 460 -42.87 -33.19 19.30
C LEU A 460 -43.88 -32.18 19.88
N SER A 461 -43.50 -31.44 20.94
CA SER A 461 -44.40 -30.51 21.63
C SER A 461 -44.55 -29.16 20.96
N PHE A 462 -43.52 -28.70 20.22
CA PHE A 462 -43.47 -27.35 19.67
C PHE A 462 -43.41 -27.30 18.14
N ASN A 463 -42.86 -28.33 17.47
CA ASN A 463 -42.71 -28.35 16.01
C ASN A 463 -43.73 -29.25 15.31
N GLN A 464 -44.57 -29.97 16.06
CA GLN A 464 -45.63 -30.83 15.54
C GLN A 464 -46.97 -30.52 16.21
N SER A 465 -48.06 -30.65 15.46
CA SER A 465 -49.43 -30.48 15.98
C SER A 465 -50.04 -31.85 16.30
N LEU A 466 -49.63 -32.44 17.43
CA LEU A 466 -50.09 -33.75 17.89
C LEU A 466 -51.01 -33.63 19.12
N GLU A 467 -52.03 -34.49 19.21
CA GLU A 467 -52.82 -34.64 20.42
C GLU A 467 -52.03 -35.39 21.51
N ARG A 468 -52.38 -35.19 22.80
CA ARG A 468 -51.63 -35.75 23.95
C ARG A 468 -51.36 -37.25 23.84
N ARG A 469 -52.36 -38.04 23.44
CA ARG A 469 -52.23 -39.50 23.29
C ARG A 469 -51.26 -39.90 22.19
N GLN A 470 -51.23 -39.15 21.08
CA GLN A 470 -50.29 -39.37 19.99
C GLN A 470 -48.88 -38.96 20.42
N LEU A 471 -48.76 -37.86 21.17
CA LEU A 471 -47.48 -37.39 21.71
C LEU A 471 -46.85 -38.43 22.66
N GLU A 472 -47.64 -39.06 23.55
CA GLU A 472 -47.16 -40.17 24.39
C GLU A 472 -46.68 -41.38 23.56
N GLN A 473 -47.42 -41.75 22.52
CA GLN A 473 -47.06 -42.87 21.64
C GLN A 473 -45.79 -42.60 20.82
N GLU A 474 -45.70 -41.43 20.20
CA GLU A 474 -44.54 -41.01 19.40
C GLU A 474 -43.29 -40.81 20.26
N PHE A 475 -43.44 -40.22 21.45
CA PHE A 475 -42.33 -40.09 22.39
C PHE A 475 -41.81 -41.47 22.82
N ARG A 476 -42.70 -42.42 23.14
CA ARG A 476 -42.31 -43.79 23.47
C ARG A 476 -41.64 -44.50 22.29
N ALA A 477 -42.13 -44.32 21.07
CA ALA A 477 -41.55 -44.91 19.87
C ALA A 477 -40.13 -44.41 19.59
N LYS A 478 -39.85 -43.12 19.85
CA LYS A 478 -38.52 -42.52 19.64
C LYS A 478 -37.54 -42.77 20.78
N SER A 479 -37.98 -42.58 22.01
CA SER A 479 -37.10 -42.57 23.20
C SER A 479 -37.04 -43.91 23.95
N GLY A 480 -37.98 -44.82 23.69
CA GLY A 480 -38.17 -46.04 24.47
C GLY A 480 -38.69 -45.81 25.90
N CYS A 481 -38.95 -44.56 26.29
CA CYS A 481 -39.38 -44.19 27.65
C CYS A 481 -40.87 -43.89 27.71
N ASP A 482 -41.49 -44.20 28.86
CA ASP A 482 -42.90 -43.91 29.09
C ASP A 482 -43.11 -42.50 29.69
N ILE A 483 -44.10 -41.78 29.16
CA ILE A 483 -44.51 -40.45 29.63
C ILE A 483 -46.02 -40.44 29.84
N SER A 484 -46.49 -39.64 30.81
CA SER A 484 -47.90 -39.47 31.13
C SER A 484 -48.19 -38.00 31.29
N PHE A 485 -49.16 -37.45 30.55
CA PHE A 485 -49.53 -36.02 30.64
C PHE A 485 -50.53 -35.69 31.75
N THR A 486 -51.05 -36.71 32.43
CA THR A 486 -52.00 -36.56 33.53
C THR A 486 -51.63 -37.43 34.73
N GLU A 487 -51.98 -36.99 35.93
CA GLU A 487 -51.97 -37.82 37.14
C GLU A 487 -53.19 -38.74 37.21
N SER A 488 -53.13 -39.78 38.05
CA SER A 488 -54.27 -40.71 38.22
C SER A 488 -55.52 -40.00 38.75
N ASP A 489 -56.71 -40.49 38.40
CA ASP A 489 -58.00 -39.92 38.85
C ASP A 489 -58.10 -39.80 40.38
N THR A 490 -57.51 -40.78 41.09
CA THR A 490 -57.43 -40.80 42.56
C THR A 490 -56.54 -39.68 43.11
N THR A 491 -55.43 -39.35 42.41
CA THR A 491 -54.56 -38.22 42.78
C THR A 491 -55.23 -36.89 42.46
N ARG A 492 -55.90 -36.78 41.30
CA ARG A 492 -56.60 -35.57 40.85
C ARG A 492 -57.79 -35.20 41.74
N SER A 493 -58.42 -36.20 42.35
CA SER A 493 -59.54 -36.01 43.30
C SER A 493 -59.09 -35.50 44.69
N ASN A 494 -57.79 -35.40 44.97
CA ASN A 494 -57.25 -34.94 46.25
C ASN A 494 -56.57 -33.55 46.13
N PRO A 495 -57.19 -32.47 46.65
CA PRO A 495 -56.66 -31.11 46.55
C PRO A 495 -55.24 -30.93 47.12
N LYS A 496 -54.90 -31.67 48.19
CA LYS A 496 -53.55 -31.58 48.80
C LYS A 496 -52.48 -32.17 47.90
N LEU A 497 -52.79 -33.26 47.20
CA LEU A 497 -51.85 -33.89 46.26
C LEU A 497 -51.70 -33.04 45.00
N MET A 498 -52.78 -32.43 44.51
CA MET A 498 -52.76 -31.53 43.36
C MET A 498 -51.99 -30.23 43.65
N ALA A 499 -52.06 -29.69 44.86
CA ALA A 499 -51.25 -28.53 45.26
C ALA A 499 -49.74 -28.81 45.13
N GLN A 500 -49.29 -30.05 45.36
CA GLN A 500 -47.88 -30.41 45.19
C GLN A 500 -47.41 -30.42 43.73
N ARG A 501 -48.34 -30.50 42.75
CA ARG A 501 -48.08 -30.46 41.29
C ARG A 501 -48.17 -29.04 40.70
N GLN A 502 -48.52 -28.02 41.47
CA GLN A 502 -48.49 -26.64 41.03
C GLN A 502 -47.18 -25.97 41.48
N PHE A 503 -46.62 -25.11 40.63
CA PHE A 503 -45.40 -24.36 40.96
C PHE A 503 -45.31 -23.06 40.17
N ASN A 504 -44.62 -22.06 40.73
CA ASN A 504 -44.39 -20.79 40.06
C ASN A 504 -43.09 -20.80 39.26
N TYR A 505 -43.17 -20.39 37.99
CA TYR A 505 -42.01 -20.19 37.11
C TYR A 505 -42.14 -18.84 36.40
N LYS A 506 -41.15 -17.96 36.57
CA LYS A 506 -41.14 -16.58 36.01
C LYS A 506 -42.45 -15.79 36.26
N GLY A 507 -43.03 -15.93 37.46
CA GLY A 507 -44.25 -15.23 37.87
C GLY A 507 -45.56 -15.86 37.37
N ARG A 508 -45.52 -17.00 36.67
CA ARG A 508 -46.69 -17.74 36.19
C ARG A 508 -46.84 -19.06 36.94
N GLU A 509 -48.07 -19.44 37.26
CA GLU A 509 -48.37 -20.74 37.88
C GLU A 509 -48.46 -21.81 36.79
N LEU A 510 -47.60 -22.83 36.89
CA LEU A 510 -47.52 -23.96 35.98
C LEU A 510 -47.87 -25.26 36.70
N SER A 511 -48.44 -26.20 35.96
CA SER A 511 -48.75 -27.55 36.44
C SER A 511 -47.72 -28.56 35.92
N MET A 512 -47.13 -29.33 36.84
CA MET A 512 -46.24 -30.46 36.55
C MET A 512 -46.94 -31.82 36.71
N GLU A 513 -48.23 -31.90 36.37
CA GLU A 513 -48.90 -33.19 36.18
C GLU A 513 -48.18 -34.09 35.15
N PRO A 514 -47.67 -33.55 34.02
CA PRO A 514 -46.90 -34.34 33.09
C PRO A 514 -45.63 -34.90 33.74
N HIS A 515 -45.37 -36.18 33.54
CA HIS A 515 -44.17 -36.82 34.06
C HIS A 515 -43.69 -37.98 33.22
N ALA A 516 -42.36 -38.10 33.12
CA ALA A 516 -41.71 -39.26 32.54
C ALA A 516 -41.30 -40.26 33.62
N LYS A 517 -41.29 -41.54 33.25
CA LYS A 517 -41.09 -42.67 34.15
C LYS A 517 -39.88 -43.48 33.74
N LEU A 518 -39.02 -43.76 34.71
CA LEU A 518 -37.97 -44.77 34.57
C LEU A 518 -38.04 -45.71 35.77
N ASP A 519 -38.51 -46.93 35.51
CA ASP A 519 -38.77 -47.95 36.53
C ASP A 519 -37.69 -49.04 36.46
N ARG A 520 -37.14 -49.40 37.64
CA ARG A 520 -36.24 -50.53 37.84
C ARG A 520 -36.86 -51.46 38.86
N SER A 521 -37.86 -52.22 38.40
CA SER A 521 -38.67 -53.11 39.24
C SER A 521 -37.86 -54.23 39.90
N ASP A 522 -36.76 -54.64 39.29
CA ASP A 522 -35.80 -55.63 39.81
C ASP A 522 -35.03 -55.12 41.05
N ARG A 523 -34.83 -53.81 41.14
CA ARG A 523 -34.08 -53.15 42.22
C ARG A 523 -34.93 -52.23 43.09
N ASN A 524 -36.26 -52.29 42.92
CA ASN A 524 -37.27 -51.47 43.61
C ASN A 524 -36.95 -49.95 43.61
N ARG A 525 -36.44 -49.43 42.49
CA ARG A 525 -36.11 -48.00 42.32
C ARG A 525 -36.91 -47.39 41.18
N PHE A 526 -37.40 -46.17 41.40
CA PHE A 526 -38.32 -45.52 40.48
C PHE A 526 -38.02 -44.03 40.37
N LEU A 527 -37.64 -43.58 39.18
CA LEU A 527 -37.39 -42.17 38.90
C LEU A 527 -38.60 -41.55 38.21
N ARG A 528 -38.99 -40.37 38.67
CA ARG A 528 -40.01 -39.53 38.04
C ARG A 528 -39.42 -38.17 37.68
N VAL A 529 -39.64 -37.76 36.45
CA VAL A 529 -39.30 -36.41 35.97
C VAL A 529 -40.59 -35.66 35.72
N HIS A 530 -41.02 -34.81 36.65
CA HIS A 530 -42.23 -33.98 36.50
C HIS A 530 -41.89 -32.64 35.85
N PHE A 531 -42.64 -32.28 34.83
CA PHE A 531 -42.37 -31.11 34.00
C PHE A 531 -43.65 -30.45 33.50
N ALA A 532 -43.52 -29.20 33.06
CA ALA A 532 -44.54 -28.47 32.33
C ALA A 532 -44.04 -28.16 30.91
N VAL A 533 -44.90 -28.30 29.91
CA VAL A 533 -44.64 -27.81 28.55
C VAL A 533 -45.12 -26.36 28.49
N ASP A 534 -44.21 -25.40 28.65
CA ASP A 534 -44.54 -23.98 28.69
C ASP A 534 -44.53 -23.38 27.28
N LYS A 535 -45.73 -23.24 26.70
CA LYS A 535 -45.93 -22.68 25.36
C LYS A 535 -45.47 -21.24 25.19
N GLU A 536 -45.44 -20.46 26.27
CA GLU A 536 -45.06 -19.04 26.19
C GLU A 536 -43.54 -18.87 26.10
N SER A 537 -42.78 -19.66 26.84
CA SER A 537 -41.31 -19.62 26.75
C SER A 537 -40.74 -20.57 25.69
N GLY A 538 -41.54 -21.49 25.16
CA GLY A 538 -41.07 -22.51 24.23
C GLY A 538 -40.15 -23.54 24.90
N LEU A 539 -40.29 -23.75 26.22
CA LEU A 539 -39.40 -24.60 27.01
C LEU A 539 -40.16 -25.74 27.71
N ILE A 540 -39.45 -26.84 27.93
CA ILE A 540 -39.84 -27.86 28.91
C ILE A 540 -39.27 -27.43 30.28
N VAL A 541 -40.15 -27.12 31.22
CA VAL A 541 -39.79 -26.67 32.57
C VAL A 541 -39.90 -27.84 33.54
N VAL A 542 -38.77 -28.42 33.92
CA VAL A 542 -38.70 -29.54 34.86
C VAL A 542 -38.65 -29.00 36.29
N ASN A 543 -39.59 -29.45 37.14
CA ASN A 543 -39.70 -28.98 38.52
C ASN A 543 -39.46 -30.08 39.57
N HIS A 544 -39.42 -31.34 39.15
CA HIS A 544 -38.98 -32.47 39.97
C HIS A 544 -38.28 -33.50 39.08
N CYS A 545 -37.12 -33.97 39.51
CA CYS A 545 -36.36 -35.05 38.85
C CYS A 545 -35.75 -35.88 39.97
N GLY A 546 -36.36 -37.02 40.31
CA GLY A 546 -35.97 -37.80 41.48
C GLY A 546 -37.01 -38.85 41.82
N ASP A 547 -37.02 -39.33 43.06
CA ASP A 547 -37.93 -40.38 43.51
C ASP A 547 -39.41 -39.95 43.43
N HIS A 548 -40.33 -40.89 43.55
CA HIS A 548 -41.76 -40.61 43.45
C HIS A 548 -42.25 -39.52 44.41
N LEU A 549 -43.07 -38.60 43.90
CA LEU A 549 -43.93 -37.77 44.75
C LEU A 549 -45.01 -38.63 45.43
N GLU A 550 -45.48 -38.17 46.60
CA GLU A 550 -46.57 -38.83 47.33
C GLU A 550 -47.82 -38.93 46.43
N ASN A 551 -48.41 -40.13 46.39
CA ASN A 551 -49.62 -40.44 45.64
C ASN A 551 -50.60 -41.26 46.50
N ALA A 552 -51.84 -41.41 46.03
CA ALA A 552 -52.89 -42.10 46.79
C ALA A 552 -52.57 -43.59 47.09
N ALA A 553 -51.67 -44.21 46.32
CA ALA A 553 -51.23 -45.59 46.52
C ALA A 553 -50.12 -45.73 47.59
N THR A 554 -49.27 -44.72 47.76
CA THR A 554 -48.20 -44.72 48.79
C THR A 554 -48.79 -44.74 50.20
N ARG A 555 -49.98 -44.16 50.39
CA ARG A 555 -50.67 -44.09 51.69
C ARG A 555 -51.31 -45.41 52.16
N LYS A 556 -51.39 -46.45 51.31
CA LYS A 556 -51.93 -47.78 51.67
C LYS A 556 -50.86 -48.76 52.19
N ARG A 557 -49.59 -48.35 52.27
CA ARG A 557 -48.46 -49.18 52.71
C ARG A 557 -47.74 -48.68 53.97
N SER A 558 -48.33 -47.72 54.70
CA SER A 558 -47.85 -47.30 56.04
C SER A 558 -48.39 -48.18 57.14
#